data_AF-A0A5N8XZ77-F1
#
_entry.id   AF-A0A5N8XZ77-F1
#
_cell.length_a   1.000
_cell.length_b   1.000
_cell.length_c   1.000
_cell.angle_alpha   90.00
_cell.angle_beta   90.00
_cell.angle_gamma   90.00
#
_symmetry.space_group_name_H-M   'P 1'
#
loop_
_entity.id
_entity.type
_entity.pdbx_description
1 polymer ?
#
loop_
_entity_poly.entity_id
_entity_poly.type
_entity_poly.pdbx_seq_one_letter_code
_entity_poly.pdbx_strand_id
1 'polypeptide(L)'
;MKSATPPNGHMPQRSAPEREFTMRFTSTPRGARLARRLVSHRLNDWGHPYTTPANETLTLITAELTANAVRHGHVAGRDFHVQLTLAEGTLRIEVTDTRAERQPPSTPPP
;
A
#
# COMPACT_ATOMS: atom_id res chain seq x y z
N MET A 1 -23.55 7.13 52.71
CA MET A 1 -24.23 6.72 51.46
C MET A 1 -24.73 7.99 50.80
N LYS A 2 -24.34 8.44 49.60
CA LYS A 2 -23.70 7.83 48.42
C LYS A 2 -22.83 8.90 47.75
N SER A 3 -21.63 8.53 47.32
CA SER A 3 -20.77 9.34 46.44
C SER A 3 -21.26 9.17 45.00
N ALA A 4 -21.38 10.26 44.24
CA ALA A 4 -21.66 10.21 42.81
C ALA A 4 -20.44 10.74 42.04
N THR A 5 -19.72 9.80 41.42
CA THR A 5 -18.60 10.02 40.50
C THR A 5 -19.13 10.56 39.16
N PRO A 6 -18.54 11.60 38.56
CA PRO A 6 -18.89 11.98 37.19
C PRO A 6 -18.31 10.95 36.20
N PRO A 7 -19.04 10.60 35.11
CA PRO A 7 -18.49 9.72 34.09
C PRO A 7 -17.40 10.48 33.32
N ASN A 8 -16.17 10.00 33.42
CA ASN A 8 -15.05 10.48 32.63
C ASN A 8 -15.40 10.40 31.14
N GLY A 9 -15.29 11.54 30.47
CA GLY A 9 -15.52 11.66 29.03
C GLY A 9 -14.62 10.71 28.25
N HIS A 10 -15.19 10.09 27.23
CA HIS A 10 -14.45 9.46 26.13
C HIS A 10 -13.45 10.50 25.59
N MET A 11 -12.16 10.36 25.92
CA MET A 11 -11.11 11.01 25.15
C MET A 11 -11.28 10.53 23.70
N PRO A 12 -11.28 11.41 22.69
CA PRO A 12 -11.20 10.96 21.32
C PRO A 12 -9.89 10.19 21.21
N GLN A 13 -9.99 8.87 21.02
CA GLN A 13 -8.83 8.08 20.62
C GLN A 13 -8.31 8.76 19.35
N ARG A 14 -7.07 9.25 19.38
CA ARG A 14 -6.44 9.78 18.18
C ARG A 14 -6.33 8.62 17.21
N SER A 15 -7.31 8.47 16.32
CA SER A 15 -7.13 7.70 15.10
C SER A 15 -5.84 8.22 14.47
N ALA A 16 -4.86 7.34 14.31
CA ALA A 16 -3.61 7.73 13.66
C ALA A 16 -3.97 8.38 12.31
N PRO A 17 -3.31 9.48 11.92
CA PRO A 17 -3.62 10.16 10.67
C PRO A 17 -3.48 9.16 9.52
N GLU A 18 -4.57 8.98 8.76
CA GLU A 18 -4.55 8.18 7.54
C GLU A 18 -3.62 8.86 6.53
N ARG A 19 -2.67 8.09 6.00
CA ARG A 19 -1.75 8.58 4.96
C ARG A 19 -1.96 7.75 3.72
N GLU A 20 -2.00 8.42 2.58
CA GLU A 20 -2.23 7.79 1.28
C GLU A 20 -1.25 8.34 0.24
N PHE A 21 -0.80 7.45 -0.63
CA PHE A 21 -0.06 7.78 -1.85
C PHE A 21 -0.61 6.97 -3.02
N THR A 22 -0.99 7.66 -4.08
CA THR A 22 -1.75 7.09 -5.20
C THR A 22 -1.18 7.64 -6.51
N MET A 23 -0.72 6.76 -7.41
CA MET A 23 -0.07 7.17 -8.66
C MET A 23 -0.16 6.11 -9.76
N ARG A 24 -0.26 6.56 -11.01
CA ARG A 24 -0.21 5.71 -12.20
C ARG A 24 1.18 5.69 -12.83
N PHE A 25 1.53 4.55 -13.40
CA PHE A 25 2.82 4.33 -14.05
C PHE A 25 2.64 3.60 -15.37
N THR A 26 3.42 3.99 -16.37
CA THR A 26 3.50 3.26 -17.63
C THR A 26 3.88 1.80 -17.39
N SER A 27 3.21 0.86 -18.06
CA SER A 27 3.47 -0.59 -17.97
C SER A 27 4.77 -1.01 -18.66
N THR A 28 5.88 -0.44 -18.20
CA THR A 28 7.24 -0.70 -18.68
C THR A 28 8.17 -1.05 -17.51
N PRO A 29 9.30 -1.73 -17.76
CA PRO A 29 10.30 -1.97 -16.71
C PRO A 29 10.81 -0.70 -16.03
N ARG A 30 10.85 0.44 -16.76
CA ARG A 30 11.22 1.74 -16.19
C ARG A 30 10.14 2.26 -15.24
N GLY A 31 8.86 2.13 -15.61
CA GLY A 31 7.72 2.47 -14.76
C GLY A 31 7.69 1.66 -13.46
N ALA A 32 7.88 0.33 -13.53
CA ALA A 32 7.97 -0.53 -12.35
C ALA A 32 9.12 -0.13 -11.41
N ARG A 33 10.30 0.17 -11.97
CA ARG A 33 11.45 0.66 -11.18
C ARG A 33 11.16 1.99 -10.49
N LEU A 34 10.46 2.90 -11.16
CA LEU A 34 10.07 4.19 -10.58
C LEU A 34 9.04 4.01 -9.46
N ALA A 35 8.01 3.21 -9.69
CA ALA A 35 6.98 2.88 -8.71
C ALA A 35 7.59 2.33 -7.42
N ARG A 36 8.47 1.33 -7.52
CA ARG A 36 9.21 0.76 -6.39
C ARG A 36 9.98 1.81 -5.59
N ARG A 37 10.70 2.70 -6.28
CA ARG A 37 11.49 3.75 -5.62
C ARG A 37 10.61 4.76 -4.90
N LEU A 38 9.50 5.16 -5.52
CA LEU A 38 8.57 6.10 -4.91
C LEU A 38 7.87 5.51 -3.69
N VAL A 39 7.48 4.24 -3.72
CA VAL A 39 6.94 3.57 -2.52
C VAL A 39 7.95 3.57 -1.37
N SER A 40 9.21 3.17 -1.62
CA SER A 40 10.27 3.20 -0.61
C SER A 40 10.50 4.60 -0.02
N HIS A 41 10.49 5.63 -0.88
CA HIS A 41 10.61 7.02 -0.44
C HIS A 41 9.41 7.48 0.40
N ARG A 42 8.19 7.12 -0.01
CA ARG A 42 6.97 7.47 0.75
C ARG A 42 6.93 6.81 2.11
N LEU A 43 7.38 5.56 2.20
CA LEU A 43 7.55 4.87 3.49
C LEU A 43 8.54 5.61 4.39
N ASN A 44 9.67 6.08 3.84
CA ASN A 44 10.62 6.90 4.59
C ASN A 44 9.99 8.23 5.07
N ASP A 45 9.27 8.94 4.20
CA ASP A 45 8.53 10.17 4.55
C ASP A 45 7.50 9.91 5.67
N TRP A 46 6.97 8.69 5.76
CA TRP A 46 6.00 8.27 6.77
C TRP A 46 6.63 7.72 8.05
N GLY A 47 7.95 7.79 8.20
CA GLY A 47 8.65 7.33 9.40
C GLY A 47 8.99 5.84 9.40
N HIS A 48 9.03 5.20 8.23
CA HIS A 48 9.61 3.89 8.01
C HIS A 48 10.92 4.03 7.22
N PRO A 49 12.06 4.34 7.88
CA PRO A 49 13.35 4.51 7.21
C PRO A 49 13.73 3.35 6.30
N TYR A 50 14.60 3.62 5.32
CA TYR A 50 15.03 2.65 4.31
C TYR A 50 15.61 1.34 4.88
N THR A 51 16.20 1.39 6.08
CA THR A 51 16.81 0.25 6.76
C THR A 51 15.83 -0.54 7.62
N THR A 52 14.54 -0.19 7.61
CA THR A 52 13.54 -0.90 8.40
C THR A 52 12.97 -2.09 7.64
N PRO A 53 12.65 -3.20 8.33
CA PRO A 53 12.02 -4.36 7.69
C PRO A 53 10.73 -4.02 6.95
N ALA A 54 9.95 -3.05 7.46
CA ALA A 54 8.73 -2.58 6.81
C ALA A 54 9.01 -1.97 5.43
N ASN A 55 10.02 -1.09 5.33
CA ASN A 55 10.40 -0.46 4.07
C ASN A 55 10.97 -1.50 3.09
N GLU A 56 11.89 -2.34 3.56
CA GLU A 56 12.49 -3.40 2.74
C GLU A 56 11.43 -4.37 2.19
N THR A 57 10.55 -4.85 3.05
CA THR A 57 9.48 -5.81 2.70
C THR A 57 8.50 -5.21 1.71
N LEU A 58 7.97 -4.01 1.98
CA LEU A 58 7.01 -3.38 1.06
C LEU A 58 7.65 -2.97 -0.25
N THR A 59 8.93 -2.57 -0.24
CA THR A 59 9.69 -2.29 -1.46
C THR A 59 9.84 -3.55 -2.32
N LEU A 60 10.11 -4.71 -1.70
CA LEU A 60 10.19 -6.00 -2.40
C LEU A 60 8.83 -6.43 -2.94
N ILE A 61 7.78 -6.38 -2.13
CA ILE A 61 6.41 -6.70 -2.56
C ILE A 61 5.99 -5.81 -3.74
N THR A 62 6.25 -4.50 -3.65
CA THR A 62 5.99 -3.57 -4.75
C THR A 62 6.75 -3.95 -6.02
N ALA A 63 8.01 -4.40 -5.89
CA ALA A 63 8.80 -4.85 -7.03
C ALA A 63 8.12 -6.03 -7.74
N GLU A 64 7.68 -7.03 -6.99
CA GLU A 64 7.03 -8.23 -7.54
C GLU A 64 5.66 -7.91 -8.15
N LEU A 65 4.83 -7.14 -7.45
CA LEU A 65 3.51 -6.76 -7.95
C LEU A 65 3.61 -5.91 -9.23
N THR A 66 4.50 -4.92 -9.26
CA THR A 66 4.68 -4.09 -10.46
C THR A 66 5.34 -4.86 -11.61
N ALA A 67 6.22 -5.82 -11.32
CA ALA A 67 6.76 -6.71 -12.34
C ALA A 67 5.67 -7.61 -12.93
N ASN A 68 4.75 -8.12 -12.11
CA ASN A 68 3.58 -8.88 -12.58
C ASN A 68 2.66 -7.99 -13.43
N ALA A 69 2.41 -6.75 -13.01
CA ALA A 69 1.62 -5.79 -13.80
C ALA A 69 2.27 -5.51 -15.17
N VAL A 70 3.59 -5.35 -15.24
CA VAL A 70 4.31 -5.15 -16.51
C VAL A 70 4.29 -6.42 -17.39
N ARG A 71 4.47 -7.61 -16.82
CA ARG A 71 4.54 -8.87 -17.57
C ARG A 71 3.16 -9.34 -18.05
N HIS A 72 2.13 -9.17 -17.23
CA HIS A 72 0.81 -9.77 -17.46
C HIS A 72 -0.27 -8.75 -17.80
N GLY A 73 -0.12 -7.49 -17.40
CA GLY A 73 -1.02 -6.39 -17.70
C GLY A 73 -0.74 -5.68 -19.03
N HIS A 74 0.12 -6.25 -19.88
CA HIS A 74 0.57 -5.61 -21.13
C HIS A 74 -0.57 -5.55 -22.18
N VAL A 75 -1.37 -4.50 -22.07
CA VAL A 75 -2.15 -3.91 -23.17
C VAL A 75 -1.39 -2.66 -23.61
N ALA A 76 -1.02 -2.57 -24.89
CA ALA A 76 -0.25 -1.43 -25.39
C ALA A 76 -0.94 -0.10 -25.05
N GLY A 77 -0.19 0.82 -24.44
CA GLY A 77 -0.67 2.17 -24.09
C GLY A 77 -1.46 2.29 -22.78
N ARG A 78 -1.45 1.28 -21.90
CA ARG A 78 -2.13 1.34 -20.60
C ARG A 78 -1.18 1.39 -19.41
N ASP A 79 -1.54 2.20 -18.41
CA ASP A 79 -0.83 2.36 -17.14
C ASP A 79 -1.34 1.41 -16.07
N PHE A 80 -0.48 0.98 -15.15
CA PHE A 80 -0.89 0.33 -13.90
C PHE A 80 -1.00 1.36 -12.78
N HIS A 81 -1.79 1.05 -11.77
CA HIS A 81 -2.05 1.91 -10.62
C HIS A 81 -1.32 1.36 -9.38
N VAL A 82 -0.76 2.25 -8.56
CA VAL A 82 -0.19 1.92 -7.25
C VAL A 82 -0.84 2.79 -6.19
N GLN A 83 -1.34 2.15 -5.14
CA GLN A 83 -1.89 2.81 -3.97
C GLN A 83 -1.22 2.25 -2.72
N LEU A 84 -0.62 3.13 -1.93
CA LEU A 84 -0.01 2.84 -0.63
C LEU A 84 -0.82 3.57 0.43
N THR A 85 -1.27 2.87 1.47
CA THR A 85 -1.99 3.45 2.60
C THR A 85 -1.37 3.05 3.94
N LEU A 86 -1.45 3.97 4.91
CA LEU A 86 -1.16 3.73 6.31
C LEU A 86 -2.39 4.13 7.13
N ALA A 87 -3.10 3.14 7.66
CA ALA A 87 -4.27 3.34 8.50
C ALA A 87 -4.18 2.43 9.72
N GLU A 88 -4.46 2.97 10.91
CA GLU A 88 -4.46 2.20 12.17
C GLU A 88 -3.16 1.38 12.41
N GLY A 89 -2.01 1.90 11.97
CA GLY A 89 -0.71 1.24 12.08
C GLY A 89 -0.46 0.12 11.05
N THR A 90 -1.39 -0.10 10.13
CA THR A 90 -1.30 -1.10 9.06
C THR A 90 -0.89 -0.42 7.75
N LEU A 91 0.19 -0.93 7.15
CA LEU A 91 0.61 -0.55 5.79
C LEU A 91 -0.04 -1.49 4.77
N ARG A 92 -0.64 -0.92 3.73
CA ARG A 92 -1.23 -1.68 2.62
C ARG A 92 -0.72 -1.14 1.29
N ILE A 93 -0.32 -2.05 0.42
CA ILE A 93 0.10 -1.76 -0.95
C ILE A 93 -0.85 -2.48 -1.91
N GLU A 94 -1.45 -1.73 -2.81
CA GLU A 94 -2.27 -2.25 -3.90
C GLU A 94 -1.64 -1.89 -5.23
N VAL A 95 -1.65 -2.86 -6.16
CA VAL A 95 -1.26 -2.64 -7.54
C VAL A 95 -2.37 -3.16 -8.43
N THR A 96 -2.98 -2.28 -9.21
CA THR A 96 -4.04 -2.63 -10.16
C THR A 96 -3.46 -2.61 -11.57
N ASP A 97 -3.38 -3.77 -12.21
CA ASP A 97 -3.09 -3.87 -13.63
C ASP A 97 -4.36 -3.72 -14.48
N THR A 98 -4.20 -3.52 -15.79
CA THR A 98 -5.34 -3.24 -16.67
C THR A 98 -6.07 -4.48 -17.21
N ARG A 99 -5.64 -5.70 -16.85
CA ARG A 99 -6.39 -6.93 -17.13
C ARG A 99 -7.43 -7.17 -16.04
N ALA A 100 -8.56 -6.48 -16.16
CA ALA A 100 -9.75 -6.74 -15.34
C ALA A 100 -10.38 -8.12 -15.56
N GLU A 101 -9.90 -8.92 -16.51
CA GLU A 101 -10.51 -10.20 -16.92
C GLU A 101 -9.99 -11.43 -16.16
N ARG A 102 -8.99 -11.29 -15.26
CA ARG A 102 -8.44 -12.44 -14.54
C ARG A 102 -8.28 -12.16 -13.04
N GLN A 103 -9.25 -12.63 -12.26
CA GLN A 103 -9.13 -12.70 -10.81
C GLN A 103 -8.18 -13.85 -10.42
N PRO A 104 -7.30 -13.70 -9.42
CA PRO A 104 -6.55 -14.83 -8.88
C PRO A 104 -7.53 -15.90 -8.36
N PRO A 105 -7.25 -17.20 -8.56
CA PRO A 105 -8.13 -18.26 -8.07
C PRO A 105 -8.26 -18.16 -6.55
N SER A 106 -9.50 -18.05 -6.07
CA SER A 106 -9.85 -18.11 -4.66
C SER A 106 -9.81 -19.56 -4.18
N THR A 107 -8.62 -20.10 -3.95
CA THR A 107 -8.50 -21.42 -3.30
C THR A 107 -7.84 -21.23 -1.93
N PRO A 108 -8.60 -21.27 -0.81
CA PRO A 108 -7.98 -21.55 0.47
C PRO A 108 -7.47 -23.01 0.45
N PRO A 109 -6.28 -23.31 1.00
CA PRO A 109 -5.80 -24.69 1.10
C PRO A 109 -6.74 -25.51 2.00
N PRO A 110 -6.92 -26.82 1.72
CA PRO A 110 -7.69 -27.73 2.56
C PRO A 110 -7.05 -27.96 3.94
#